data_AF-A0A841H627-F1
#
_entry.id   AF-A0A841H627-F1
#
_cell.length_a   1.000
_cell.length_b   1.000
_cell.length_c   1.000
_cell.angle_alpha   90.00
_cell.angle_beta   90.00
_cell.angle_gamma   90.00
#
_symmetry.space_group_name_H-M   'P 1'
#
loop_
_entity.id
_entity.type
_entity.pdbx_description
1 polymer ?
#
loop_
_entity_poly.entity_id
_entity_poly.type
_entity_poly.pdbx_seq_one_letter_code
_entity_poly.pdbx_strand_id
1 'polypeptide(L)'
;MPRSIVIALLLLASACSRGGGEGRHASASSGDTLPGRPPALPPAAADSGAGPVRQVVYVPAYSHVYSRDYGRTFDLAVILSIRNTDPERSLTIAGVQYYGTDGRLVRTYQRTPRTLAPLAAAEYVVEAVDTEGGSGASFLVEWSAPARVTDPVIQAVNIGTEAGQGISFVSEGRALVRH
;
A
#
# COMPACT_ATOMS: atom_id res chain seq x y z
N MET A 1 -3.34 -30.61 -43.25
CA MET A 1 -2.62 -31.80 -42.77
C MET A 1 -1.86 -31.43 -41.50
N PRO A 2 -2.29 -31.89 -40.31
CA PRO A 2 -1.63 -31.54 -39.05
C PRO A 2 -0.45 -32.48 -38.79
N ARG A 3 0.72 -31.94 -38.45
CA ARG A 3 1.83 -32.71 -37.90
C ARG A 3 1.94 -32.42 -36.41
N SER A 4 1.44 -33.36 -35.64
CA SER A 4 1.67 -33.51 -34.20
C SER A 4 3.16 -33.50 -33.90
N ILE A 5 3.59 -32.72 -32.91
CA ILE A 5 4.88 -32.89 -32.23
C ILE A 5 4.56 -33.15 -30.76
N VAL A 6 4.91 -34.36 -30.35
CA VAL A 6 4.86 -34.89 -28.99
C VAL A 6 6.31 -34.90 -28.47
N ILE A 7 6.48 -35.01 -27.14
CA ILE A 7 7.69 -35.47 -26.42
C ILE A 7 8.65 -34.31 -26.03
N ALA A 8 9.20 -34.17 -24.82
CA ALA A 8 9.35 -35.03 -23.65
C ALA A 8 9.42 -34.20 -22.35
N LEU A 9 8.78 -34.69 -21.30
CA LEU A 9 8.96 -34.26 -19.91
C LEU A 9 10.13 -35.07 -19.31
N LEU A 10 11.23 -34.42 -18.92
CA LEU A 10 12.39 -35.07 -18.29
C LEU A 10 12.36 -34.82 -16.78
N LEU A 11 12.06 -35.87 -16.01
CA LEU A 11 12.23 -35.95 -14.56
C LEU A 11 13.65 -36.45 -14.25
N LEU A 12 14.44 -35.67 -13.53
CA LEU A 12 15.71 -36.11 -12.95
C LEU A 12 15.55 -36.25 -11.43
N ALA A 13 15.43 -37.49 -10.99
CA ALA A 13 15.69 -37.91 -9.63
C ALA A 13 17.20 -38.19 -9.49
N SER A 14 17.83 -37.69 -8.43
CA SER A 14 19.12 -38.22 -7.98
C SER A 14 19.19 -38.28 -6.47
N ALA A 15 19.49 -39.47 -5.98
CA ALA A 15 19.52 -39.86 -4.59
C ALA A 15 20.97 -39.92 -4.08
N CYS A 16 21.10 -39.60 -2.79
CA CYS A 16 22.05 -40.11 -1.78
C CYS A 16 23.55 -40.18 -2.10
N SER A 17 24.34 -39.46 -1.28
CA SER A 17 25.53 -40.09 -0.68
C SER A 17 25.67 -39.70 0.79
N ARG A 18 26.03 -40.71 1.58
CA ARG A 18 26.21 -40.75 3.03
C ARG A 18 27.57 -40.16 3.43
N GLY A 19 27.57 -39.41 4.53
CA GLY A 19 28.77 -39.18 5.34
C GLY A 19 28.39 -39.29 6.82
N GLY A 20 28.78 -40.40 7.46
CA GLY A 20 28.59 -40.63 8.88
C GLY A 20 29.78 -40.13 9.70
N GLY A 21 29.51 -39.73 10.95
CA GLY A 21 30.50 -39.40 11.96
C GLY A 21 29.84 -39.36 13.33
N GLU A 22 30.07 -40.41 14.12
CA GLU A 22 29.62 -40.58 15.50
C GLU A 22 30.18 -39.52 16.46
N GLY A 23 29.35 -39.07 17.40
CA GLY A 23 29.72 -38.31 18.58
C GLY A 23 28.73 -38.58 19.71
N ARG A 24 29.20 -39.21 20.78
CA ARG A 24 28.45 -39.86 21.86
C ARG A 24 27.81 -38.87 22.86
N HIS A 25 26.65 -39.29 23.39
CA HIS A 25 26.11 -39.10 24.74
C HIS A 25 26.24 -37.75 25.47
N ALA A 26 25.08 -37.14 25.80
CA ALA A 26 24.74 -36.76 27.18
C ALA A 26 23.23 -36.48 27.31
N SER A 27 22.59 -37.13 28.28
CA SER A 27 21.24 -36.81 28.77
C SER A 27 21.30 -35.69 29.82
N ALA A 28 20.44 -34.68 29.71
CA ALA A 28 20.05 -33.79 30.80
C ALA A 28 18.67 -33.20 30.45
N SER A 29 17.60 -33.74 31.04
CA SER A 29 16.85 -33.14 32.15
C SER A 29 16.09 -31.86 31.80
N SER A 30 14.77 -32.02 31.71
CA SER A 30 13.69 -31.11 32.08
C SER A 30 14.05 -29.64 32.36
N GLY A 31 13.55 -28.76 31.49
CA GLY A 31 13.47 -27.33 31.71
C GLY A 31 12.33 -26.77 30.87
N ASP A 32 11.10 -26.98 31.34
CA ASP A 32 9.88 -26.39 30.79
C ASP A 32 9.93 -24.87 31.05
N THR A 33 10.44 -24.10 30.09
CA THR A 33 10.47 -22.64 30.16
C THR A 33 9.65 -22.10 29.00
N LEU A 34 8.40 -21.73 29.30
CA LEU A 34 7.59 -20.92 28.40
C LEU A 34 8.36 -19.64 28.04
N PRO A 35 8.40 -19.21 26.77
CA PRO A 35 9.01 -17.93 26.41
C PRO A 35 8.27 -16.81 27.15
N GLY A 36 9.03 -15.99 27.87
CA GLY A 36 8.52 -14.90 28.68
C GLY A 36 7.57 -14.01 27.90
N ARG A 37 6.45 -13.65 28.52
CA ARG A 37 5.49 -12.66 28.00
C ARG A 37 6.26 -11.42 27.54
N PRO A 38 6.08 -10.95 26.29
CA PRO A 38 6.71 -9.70 25.86
C PRO A 38 6.31 -8.58 26.82
N PRO A 39 7.22 -7.65 27.14
CA PRO A 39 6.92 -6.55 28.05
C PRO A 39 5.66 -5.84 27.57
N ALA A 40 4.68 -5.72 28.46
CA ALA A 40 3.48 -4.96 28.17
C ALA A 40 3.91 -3.55 27.76
N LEU A 41 3.45 -3.10 26.58
CA LEU A 41 3.66 -1.73 26.13
C LEU A 41 3.22 -0.81 27.28
N PRO A 42 4.05 0.16 27.70
CA PRO A 42 3.58 1.16 28.66
C PRO A 42 2.30 1.79 28.12
N PRO A 43 1.29 2.07 28.98
CA PRO A 43 0.09 2.76 28.54
C PRO A 43 0.54 4.04 27.85
N ALA A 44 0.15 4.18 26.57
CA ALA A 44 0.43 5.37 25.79
C ALA A 44 0.03 6.57 26.64
N ALA A 45 1.01 7.39 27.02
CA ALA A 45 0.79 8.55 27.84
C ALA A 45 -0.38 9.33 27.22
N ALA A 46 -1.44 9.48 28.00
CA ALA A 46 -2.60 10.25 27.60
C ALA A 46 -2.14 11.70 27.42
N ASP A 47 -1.83 12.07 26.18
CA ASP A 47 -1.62 13.45 25.75
C ASP A 47 -2.92 14.22 25.98
N SER A 48 -3.06 14.70 27.21
CA SER A 48 -4.12 15.60 27.65
C SER A 48 -3.76 16.99 27.14
N GLY A 49 -4.05 17.24 25.87
CA GLY A 49 -3.81 18.54 25.24
C GLY A 49 -3.57 18.46 23.74
N ALA A 50 -4.45 17.84 22.98
CA ALA A 50 -4.38 17.92 21.53
C ALA A 50 -5.73 18.41 20.99
N GLY A 51 -5.74 19.68 20.59
CA GLY A 51 -6.85 20.24 19.84
C GLY A 51 -7.08 19.51 18.52
N PRO A 52 -8.09 19.93 17.74
CA PRO A 52 -8.41 19.31 16.47
C PRO A 52 -7.20 19.30 15.53
N VAL A 53 -6.90 18.15 14.95
CA VAL A 53 -5.85 17.98 13.94
C VAL A 53 -6.48 18.12 12.56
N ARG A 54 -5.81 18.83 11.67
CA ARG A 54 -6.18 18.90 10.26
C ARG A 54 -4.92 18.92 9.41
N GLN A 55 -4.87 18.04 8.42
CA GLN A 55 -3.71 17.91 7.54
C GLN A 55 -4.17 17.71 6.10
N VAL A 56 -3.34 18.19 5.18
CA VAL A 56 -3.49 17.93 3.74
C VAL A 56 -2.33 17.04 3.32
N VAL A 57 -2.62 16.00 2.55
CA VAL A 57 -1.65 15.03 2.06
C VAL A 57 -1.68 15.01 0.54
N TYR A 58 -0.51 15.21 -0.06
CA TYR A 58 -0.29 15.10 -1.50
C TYR A 58 0.12 13.66 -1.83
N VAL A 59 -0.56 13.01 -2.75
CA VAL A 59 -0.31 11.60 -3.12
C VAL A 59 -0.04 11.54 -4.62
N PRO A 60 1.19 11.20 -5.06
CA PRO A 60 1.46 11.01 -6.48
C PRO A 60 0.60 9.89 -7.06
N ALA A 61 0.09 10.08 -8.27
CA ALA A 61 -0.72 9.12 -9.00
C ALA A 61 -0.27 9.10 -10.47
N TYR A 62 -0.32 7.93 -11.09
CA TYR A 62 0.13 7.79 -12.48
C TYR A 62 -0.99 7.13 -13.26
N SER A 63 -1.66 7.89 -14.15
CA SER A 63 -2.63 7.28 -15.09
C SER A 63 -1.92 6.55 -16.22
N HIS A 64 -0.66 6.89 -16.48
CA HIS A 64 0.25 6.13 -17.33
C HIS A 64 1.70 6.36 -16.93
N VAL A 65 2.57 5.44 -17.34
CA VAL A 65 4.03 5.56 -17.27
C VAL A 65 4.65 5.33 -18.65
N TYR A 66 5.88 5.79 -18.86
CA TYR A 66 6.58 5.58 -20.12
C TYR A 66 7.26 4.20 -20.15
N SER A 67 7.18 3.51 -21.29
CA SER A 67 7.77 2.19 -21.50
C SER A 67 8.84 2.23 -22.59
N ARG A 68 10.07 1.83 -22.23
CA ARG A 68 11.30 1.85 -23.06
C ARG A 68 11.70 3.24 -23.61
N ASP A 69 10.83 3.87 -24.38
CA ASP A 69 10.99 5.16 -25.02
C ASP A 69 9.79 6.07 -24.68
N TYR A 70 9.99 7.39 -24.63
CA TYR A 70 8.94 8.37 -24.29
C TYR A 70 7.70 8.34 -25.19
N GLY A 71 7.79 7.74 -26.39
CA GLY A 71 6.68 7.64 -27.34
C GLY A 71 5.69 6.51 -27.06
N ARG A 72 5.96 5.64 -26.08
CA ARG A 72 5.04 4.55 -25.69
C ARG A 72 4.69 4.68 -24.22
N THR A 73 3.41 4.79 -23.95
CA THR A 73 2.85 4.79 -22.60
C THR A 73 2.31 3.41 -22.24
N PHE A 74 2.20 3.17 -20.95
CA PHE A 74 1.56 2.01 -20.36
C PHE A 74 0.54 2.53 -19.37
N ASP A 75 -0.74 2.34 -19.68
CA ASP A 75 -1.85 2.91 -18.92
C ASP A 75 -2.08 2.15 -17.61
N LEU A 76 -2.48 2.87 -16.58
CA LEU A 76 -2.55 2.40 -15.21
C LEU A 76 -3.90 2.79 -14.60
N ALA A 77 -4.57 1.82 -13.98
CA ALA A 77 -5.59 2.11 -12.99
C ALA A 77 -4.90 2.60 -11.71
N VAL A 78 -5.50 3.59 -11.05
CA VAL A 78 -4.99 4.12 -9.78
C VAL A 78 -6.03 3.92 -8.69
N ILE A 79 -5.61 3.29 -7.60
CA ILE A 79 -6.43 3.09 -6.40
C ILE A 79 -5.81 3.92 -5.27
N LEU A 80 -6.41 5.08 -4.97
CA LEU A 80 -6.08 5.82 -3.76
C LEU A 80 -6.68 5.09 -2.56
N SER A 81 -5.85 4.69 -1.60
CA SER A 81 -6.24 4.05 -0.35
C SER A 81 -5.94 5.00 0.82
N ILE A 82 -6.95 5.29 1.62
CA ILE A 82 -6.86 6.07 2.86
C ILE A 82 -7.23 5.14 4.00
N ARG A 83 -6.31 4.91 4.94
CA ARG A 83 -6.48 3.98 6.06
C ARG A 83 -6.34 4.71 7.37
N ASN A 84 -7.38 4.64 8.20
CA ASN A 84 -7.26 5.00 9.60
C ASN A 84 -6.44 3.92 10.30
N THR A 85 -5.27 4.28 10.79
CA THR A 85 -4.36 3.39 11.53
C THR A 85 -4.60 3.41 13.03
N ASP A 86 -5.46 4.33 13.49
CA ASP A 86 -5.78 4.45 14.90
C ASP A 86 -6.76 3.32 15.32
N PRO A 87 -6.44 2.58 16.39
CA PRO A 87 -7.28 1.47 16.86
C PRO A 87 -8.51 1.91 17.65
N GLU A 88 -8.57 3.17 18.11
CA GLU A 88 -9.60 3.63 19.05
C GLU A 88 -10.41 4.81 18.52
N ARG A 89 -9.79 5.68 17.71
CA ARG A 89 -10.36 6.96 17.30
C ARG A 89 -10.67 6.99 15.82
N SER A 90 -11.81 7.60 15.49
CA SER A 90 -12.17 7.88 14.11
C SER A 90 -11.44 9.11 13.58
N LEU A 91 -11.24 9.18 12.27
CA LEU A 91 -10.85 10.39 11.54
C LEU A 91 -11.91 10.76 10.52
N THR A 92 -11.85 11.96 9.98
CA THR A 92 -12.76 12.46 8.95
C THR A 92 -11.97 12.79 7.70
N ILE A 93 -12.34 12.18 6.57
CA ILE A 93 -11.87 12.59 5.25
C ILE A 93 -12.73 13.80 4.86
N ALA A 94 -12.15 14.99 4.87
CA ALA A 94 -12.85 16.24 4.55
C ALA A 94 -12.96 16.45 3.04
N GLY A 95 -11.98 15.98 2.26
CA GLY A 95 -12.00 16.11 0.81
C GLY A 95 -10.96 15.26 0.10
N VAL A 96 -11.28 14.86 -1.13
CA VAL A 96 -10.38 14.13 -2.03
C VAL A 96 -10.51 14.74 -3.43
N GLN A 97 -9.41 15.30 -3.92
CA GLN A 97 -9.32 15.97 -5.21
C GLN A 97 -8.24 15.32 -6.04
N TYR A 98 -8.49 15.15 -7.34
CA TYR A 98 -7.57 14.58 -8.31
C TYR A 98 -7.14 15.65 -9.31
N TYR A 99 -5.83 15.83 -9.43
CA TYR A 99 -5.18 16.84 -10.25
C TYR A 99 -4.40 16.18 -11.38
N GLY A 100 -4.43 16.82 -12.54
CA GLY A 100 -3.64 16.40 -13.69
C GLY A 100 -2.19 16.86 -13.61
N THR A 101 -1.39 16.38 -14.55
CA THR A 101 0.04 16.68 -14.70
C THR A 101 0.33 18.18 -14.80
N ASP A 102 -0.62 18.95 -15.34
CA ASP A 102 -0.54 20.41 -15.47
C ASP A 102 -0.99 21.17 -14.20
N GLY A 103 -1.34 20.46 -13.13
CA GLY A 103 -1.82 21.01 -11.87
C GLY A 103 -3.29 21.45 -11.91
N ARG A 104 -4.04 21.15 -12.98
CA ARG A 104 -5.48 21.47 -13.03
C ARG A 104 -6.29 20.42 -12.28
N LEU A 105 -7.34 20.88 -11.59
CA LEU A 105 -8.30 19.98 -10.96
C LEU A 105 -9.06 19.23 -12.06
N VAL A 106 -8.84 17.91 -12.12
CA VAL A 106 -9.53 17.00 -13.04
C VAL A 106 -10.85 16.58 -12.44
N ARG A 107 -10.84 16.14 -11.17
CA ARG A 107 -12.04 15.58 -10.51
C ARG A 107 -12.04 15.81 -9.01
N THR A 108 -13.23 15.97 -8.43
CA THR A 108 -13.42 15.90 -6.97
C THR A 108 -14.16 14.61 -6.63
N TYR A 109 -13.47 13.71 -5.93
CA TYR A 109 -14.00 12.40 -5.54
C TYR A 109 -14.82 12.45 -4.24
N GLN A 110 -14.41 13.30 -3.29
CA GLN A 110 -15.12 13.47 -2.02
C GLN A 110 -15.40 14.95 -1.81
N ARG A 111 -16.69 15.34 -1.90
CA ARG A 111 -17.16 16.71 -1.63
C ARG A 111 -17.73 16.88 -0.22
N THR A 112 -18.37 15.84 0.30
CA THR A 112 -18.98 15.85 1.63
C THR A 112 -18.06 15.12 2.61
N PRO A 113 -17.83 15.64 3.83
CA PRO A 113 -16.99 14.96 4.80
C PRO A 113 -17.48 13.54 5.10
N ARG A 114 -16.54 12.59 5.17
CA ARG A 114 -16.80 11.18 5.49
C ARG A 114 -15.99 10.76 6.69
N THR A 115 -16.67 10.32 7.76
CA THR A 115 -16.00 9.72 8.92
C THR A 115 -15.51 8.31 8.59
N LEU A 116 -14.28 8.03 8.97
CA LEU A 116 -13.62 6.74 8.88
C LEU A 116 -13.44 6.20 10.30
N ALA A 117 -14.10 5.09 10.60
CA ALA A 117 -14.03 4.42 11.91
C ALA A 117 -12.59 3.97 12.24
N PRO A 118 -12.29 3.60 13.49
CA PRO A 118 -11.00 3.02 13.85
C PRO A 118 -10.68 1.82 12.95
N LEU A 119 -9.43 1.74 12.48
CA LEU A 119 -8.93 0.70 11.56
C LEU A 119 -9.68 0.57 10.21
N ALA A 120 -10.59 1.49 9.88
CA ALA A 120 -11.31 1.44 8.61
C ALA A 120 -10.52 2.06 7.46
N ALA A 121 -10.89 1.70 6.24
CA ALA A 121 -10.28 2.21 5.01
C ALA A 121 -11.33 2.78 4.05
N ALA A 122 -10.92 3.75 3.24
CA ALA A 122 -11.67 4.28 2.11
C ALA A 122 -10.81 4.22 0.85
N GLU A 123 -11.45 3.93 -0.28
CA GLU A 123 -10.76 3.79 -1.57
C GLU A 123 -11.44 4.65 -2.63
N TYR A 124 -10.63 5.20 -3.53
CA TYR A 124 -11.07 5.97 -4.70
C TYR A 124 -10.30 5.48 -5.92
N VAL A 125 -11.01 5.23 -7.02
CA VAL A 125 -10.45 4.57 -8.21
C VAL A 125 -10.48 5.52 -9.40
N VAL A 126 -9.35 5.61 -10.09
CA VAL A 126 -9.22 6.11 -11.46
C VAL A 126 -9.04 4.88 -12.34
N GLU A 127 -9.93 4.68 -13.31
CA GLU A 127 -9.86 3.54 -14.21
C GLU A 127 -8.68 3.68 -15.18
N ALA A 128 -8.12 2.56 -15.64
CA ALA A 128 -6.97 2.59 -16.56
C ALA A 128 -7.26 3.32 -17.88
N VAL A 129 -8.53 3.32 -18.32
CA VAL A 129 -8.96 4.04 -19.53
C VAL A 129 -9.01 5.55 -19.34
N ASP A 130 -9.03 6.04 -18.09
CA ASP A 130 -9.03 7.46 -17.75
C ASP A 130 -7.57 7.96 -17.71
N THR A 131 -7.14 8.50 -18.84
CA THR A 131 -5.78 9.05 -19.02
C THR A 131 -5.70 10.55 -18.76
N GLU A 132 -6.79 11.21 -18.32
CA GLU A 132 -6.85 12.67 -18.16
C GLU A 132 -5.85 13.20 -17.13
N GLY A 133 -5.49 12.39 -16.14
CA GLY A 133 -4.49 12.78 -15.13
C GLY A 133 -3.06 12.89 -15.66
N GLY A 134 -2.69 12.04 -16.60
CA GLY A 134 -1.34 11.93 -17.14
C GLY A 134 -0.32 11.29 -16.18
N SER A 135 0.97 11.43 -16.54
CA SER A 135 2.11 10.82 -15.83
C SER A 135 2.57 11.61 -14.59
N GLY A 136 2.06 12.81 -14.37
CA GLY A 136 2.29 13.63 -13.18
C GLY A 136 1.02 13.90 -12.37
N ALA A 137 0.02 13.01 -12.48
CA ALA A 137 -1.22 13.17 -11.75
C ALA A 137 -1.01 13.09 -10.22
N SER A 138 -1.97 13.58 -9.45
CA SER A 138 -1.89 13.51 -8.00
C SER A 138 -3.25 13.63 -7.33
N PHE A 139 -3.34 13.10 -6.11
CA PHE A 139 -4.43 13.39 -5.21
C PHE A 139 -4.03 14.40 -4.15
N LEU A 140 -4.96 15.28 -3.82
CA LEU A 140 -4.91 16.08 -2.62
C LEU A 140 -5.99 15.57 -1.66
N VAL A 141 -5.54 14.99 -0.55
CA VAL A 141 -6.40 14.41 0.47
C VAL A 141 -6.38 15.30 1.69
N GLU A 142 -7.55 15.81 2.07
CA GLU A 142 -7.73 16.55 3.30
C GLU A 142 -8.40 15.65 4.34
N TRP A 143 -7.79 15.57 5.52
CA TRP A 143 -8.37 14.86 6.65
C TRP A 143 -8.25 15.66 7.93
N SER A 144 -9.13 15.36 8.87
CA SER A 144 -9.14 15.94 10.21
C SER A 144 -9.56 14.94 11.27
N ALA A 145 -9.20 15.22 12.52
CA ALA A 145 -9.66 14.48 13.68
C ALA A 145 -9.92 15.44 14.85
N PRO A 146 -10.93 15.17 15.70
CA PRO A 146 -11.27 16.06 16.81
C PRO A 146 -10.20 16.10 17.92
N ALA A 147 -9.34 15.09 17.96
CA ALA A 147 -8.19 14.98 18.87
C ALA A 147 -7.01 14.36 18.10
N ARG A 148 -5.82 14.32 18.72
CA ARG A 148 -4.67 13.59 18.17
C ARG A 148 -5.05 12.13 17.91
N VAL A 149 -4.74 11.65 16.72
CA VAL A 149 -4.87 10.26 16.29
C VAL A 149 -3.54 9.79 15.73
N THR A 150 -3.38 8.48 15.56
CA THR A 150 -2.26 7.93 14.78
C THR A 150 -2.37 8.43 13.33
N ASP A 151 -1.24 8.80 12.73
CA ASP A 151 -1.23 9.33 11.37
C ASP A 151 -1.80 8.28 10.38
N PRO A 152 -2.78 8.66 9.53
CA PRO A 152 -3.35 7.74 8.57
C PRO A 152 -2.32 7.34 7.51
N VAL A 153 -2.43 6.11 7.01
CA VAL A 153 -1.69 5.68 5.83
C VAL A 153 -2.48 6.05 4.60
N ILE A 154 -1.89 6.91 3.76
CA ILE A 154 -2.52 7.40 2.52
C ILE A 154 -1.54 7.12 1.37
N GLN A 155 -1.96 6.27 0.44
CA GLN A 155 -1.11 5.80 -0.65
C GLN A 155 -1.95 5.58 -1.92
N ALA A 156 -1.32 5.68 -3.08
CA ALA A 156 -1.92 5.27 -4.34
C ALA A 156 -1.26 3.98 -4.84
N VAL A 157 -2.07 2.96 -5.11
CA VAL A 157 -1.64 1.74 -5.80
C VAL A 157 -1.89 1.93 -7.28
N ASN A 158 -0.84 1.92 -8.08
CA ASN A 158 -0.90 2.07 -9.53
C ASN A 158 -0.72 0.69 -10.15
N ILE A 159 -1.66 0.26 -10.98
CA ILE A 159 -1.73 -1.10 -11.52
C ILE A 159 -2.04 -1.02 -13.00
N GLY A 160 -1.28 -1.70 -13.83
CA GLY A 160 -1.64 -1.89 -15.23
C GLY A 160 -1.28 -3.27 -15.74
N THR A 161 -2.07 -3.72 -16.70
CA THR A 161 -1.93 -5.02 -17.34
C THR A 161 -2.16 -4.83 -18.84
N GLU A 162 -1.13 -5.10 -19.64
CA GLU A 162 -1.21 -5.01 -21.10
C GLU A 162 -0.40 -6.16 -21.73
N ALA A 163 -0.98 -6.82 -22.74
CA ALA A 163 -0.30 -7.82 -23.57
C ALA A 163 0.51 -8.91 -22.82
N GLY A 164 0.05 -9.34 -21.63
CA GLY A 164 0.71 -10.37 -20.82
C GLY A 164 1.80 -9.85 -19.87
N GLN A 165 2.05 -8.54 -19.84
CA GLN A 165 2.87 -7.88 -18.84
C GLN A 165 1.99 -7.16 -17.81
N GLY A 166 2.26 -7.37 -16.53
CA GLY A 166 1.64 -6.66 -15.42
C GLY A 166 2.68 -5.89 -14.62
N ILE A 167 2.38 -4.64 -14.28
CA ILE A 167 3.17 -3.85 -13.33
C ILE A 167 2.28 -3.31 -12.23
N SER A 168 2.84 -3.23 -11.03
CA SER A 168 2.21 -2.52 -9.94
C SER A 168 3.26 -1.88 -9.03
N PHE A 169 2.92 -0.72 -8.49
CA PHE A 169 3.76 -0.02 -7.53
C PHE A 169 2.91 0.92 -6.68
N VAL A 170 3.46 1.28 -5.52
CA VAL A 170 2.80 2.17 -4.56
C VAL A 170 3.48 3.53 -4.57
N SER A 171 2.67 4.58 -4.59
CA SER A 171 3.08 5.96 -4.37
C SER A 171 2.65 6.39 -2.97
N GLU A 172 3.60 6.80 -2.13
CA GLU A 172 3.31 7.25 -0.78
C GLU A 172 2.84 8.70 -0.72
N GLY A 173 1.83 8.95 0.11
CA GLY A 173 1.40 10.31 0.43
C GLY A 173 2.44 11.08 1.24
N ARG A 174 2.56 12.37 0.95
CA ARG A 174 3.40 13.33 1.68
C ARG A 174 2.52 14.39 2.33
N ALA A 175 2.64 14.50 3.65
CA ALA A 175 1.99 15.56 4.40
C ALA A 175 2.50 16.93 3.92
N LEU A 176 1.58 17.83 3.58
CA LEU A 176 1.92 19.20 3.23
C LEU A 176 1.95 20.05 4.50
N VAL A 177 3.07 20.72 4.73
CA VAL A 177 3.19 21.76 5.75
C VAL A 177 2.77 23.08 5.10
N ARG A 178 1.82 23.80 5.70
CA ARG A 178 1.52 25.17 5.25
C ARG A 178 2.63 26.09 5.73
N HIS A 179 3.19 26.86 4.80
CA HIS A 179 4.09 27.99 5.08
C HIS A 179 3.29 29.28 5.28
#